data_AF-A0A125SZM9-F1
#
_entry.id   AF-A0A125SZM9-F1
#
_cell.length_a   1.000
_cell.length_b   1.000
_cell.length_c   1.000
_cell.angle_alpha   90.00
_cell.angle_beta   90.00
_cell.angle_gamma   90.00
#
_symmetry.space_group_name_H-M   'P 1'
#
loop_
_entity.id
_entity.type
_entity.pdbx_description
1 polymer ?
#
loop_
_entity_poly.entity_id
_entity_poly.type
_entity_poly.pdbx_seq_one_letter_code
_entity_poly.pdbx_strand_id
1 'polypeptide(L)'
;MEDNKWEGKRSMNEAEEEHENAEEDNKRKRVLTLSGRNLSGGGPALPSCQVEQCTADMAGAKPYHRRHKVCEFHSKAPVVLISGIQQRFCQQCSRFHQLPEFDEAKRSCRRRLAGHNERRRKTSYDSHGESSS
;
A
#
# COMPACT_ATOMS: atom_id res chain seq x y z
N MET A 1 -2.23 54.00 7.38
CA MET A 1 -1.92 53.17 6.20
C MET A 1 -0.48 52.67 6.33
N GLU A 2 -0.07 52.07 7.46
CA GLU A 2 -0.50 50.77 8.03
C GLU A 2 -0.20 49.59 7.12
N ASP A 3 1.02 49.05 7.26
CA ASP A 3 1.31 47.65 6.96
C ASP A 3 2.09 47.07 8.15
N ASN A 4 1.35 46.83 9.23
CA ASN A 4 1.75 45.92 10.31
C ASN A 4 1.00 44.60 10.08
N LYS A 5 1.62 43.46 10.46
CA LYS A 5 1.09 42.07 10.58
C LYS A 5 1.69 41.16 9.50
N TRP A 6 2.47 40.12 9.78
CA TRP A 6 2.49 39.20 10.92
C TRP A 6 3.79 38.37 10.87
N GLU A 7 4.67 38.55 11.85
CA GLU A 7 5.68 37.55 12.25
C GLU A 7 5.26 37.11 13.67
N GLY A 8 4.78 35.88 13.82
CA GLY A 8 4.12 35.47 15.07
C GLY A 8 3.75 34.00 15.17
N LYS A 9 4.73 33.19 15.60
CA LYS A 9 4.65 32.07 16.57
C LYS A 9 3.31 31.31 16.76
N ARG A 10 3.38 29.98 16.61
CA ARG A 10 2.74 28.99 17.49
C ARG A 10 3.47 27.64 17.32
N SER A 11 4.39 27.25 18.21
CA SER A 11 4.20 26.63 19.54
C SER A 11 3.40 25.33 19.53
N MET A 12 4.00 24.35 20.21
CA MET A 12 3.71 22.92 20.41
C MET A 12 2.24 22.56 20.72
N ASN A 13 1.90 21.27 20.46
CA ASN A 13 1.06 20.33 21.24
C ASN A 13 0.80 19.09 20.32
N GLU A 14 1.36 17.90 20.61
CA GLU A 14 0.85 16.82 21.48
C GLU A 14 -0.16 15.87 20.82
N ALA A 15 -0.11 14.61 21.28
CA ALA A 15 -1.00 13.46 21.02
C ALA A 15 -0.83 12.78 19.65
N GLU A 16 -0.16 11.62 19.55
CA GLU A 16 -0.65 10.31 20.03
C GLU A 16 -2.08 10.04 19.57
N GLU A 17 -2.22 9.41 18.41
CA GLU A 17 -3.42 8.64 18.07
C GLU A 17 -2.99 7.23 17.68
N GLU A 18 -2.70 6.44 18.72
CA GLU A 18 -2.81 5.00 18.67
C GLU A 18 -4.29 4.66 18.54
N HIS A 19 -4.69 4.06 17.42
CA HIS A 19 -6.01 3.46 17.31
C HIS A 19 -5.85 1.94 17.37
N GLU A 20 -5.65 1.45 18.59
CA GLU A 20 -6.00 0.10 18.97
C GLU A 20 -7.52 -0.05 18.87
N ASN A 21 -7.97 -1.10 18.18
CA ASN A 21 -9.26 -1.71 18.43
C ASN A 21 -9.03 -3.22 18.31
N ALA A 22 -8.87 -3.87 19.46
CA ALA A 22 -9.13 -5.30 19.68
C ALA A 22 -10.66 -5.48 19.74
N GLU A 23 -11.27 -6.46 19.09
CA GLU A 23 -11.62 -7.83 19.53
C GLU A 23 -12.82 -8.23 18.64
N GLU A 24 -13.34 -9.43 18.46
CA GLU A 24 -13.04 -10.85 18.68
C GLU A 24 -14.13 -11.60 17.86
N ASP A 25 -13.92 -12.89 17.60
CA ASP A 25 -14.95 -13.90 17.35
C ASP A 25 -15.46 -14.12 15.92
N ASN A 26 -15.01 -15.21 15.30
CA ASN A 26 -15.98 -16.17 14.78
C ASN A 26 -15.44 -17.60 14.84
N LYS A 27 -15.64 -18.21 16.00
CA LYS A 27 -15.60 -19.67 16.18
C LYS A 27 -16.79 -20.29 15.44
N ARG A 28 -16.61 -20.84 14.23
CA ARG A 28 -17.56 -21.81 13.66
C ARG A 28 -17.07 -22.60 12.43
N LYS A 29 -17.17 -23.92 12.58
CA LYS A 29 -17.30 -24.98 11.56
C LYS A 29 -16.03 -25.77 11.19
N ARG A 30 -15.58 -26.59 12.15
CA ARG A 30 -15.15 -27.96 11.86
C ARG A 30 -16.39 -28.77 11.49
N VAL A 31 -16.63 -29.00 10.20
CA VAL A 31 -17.53 -30.06 9.72
C VAL A 31 -16.75 -30.91 8.74
N LEU A 32 -16.59 -32.16 9.13
CA LEU A 32 -16.01 -33.26 8.38
C LEU A 32 -16.77 -33.41 7.06
N THR A 33 -16.10 -33.24 5.92
CA THR A 33 -16.50 -33.91 4.68
C THR A 33 -15.28 -34.61 4.11
N LEU A 34 -15.37 -35.93 4.17
CA LEU A 34 -14.43 -36.91 3.65
C LEU A 34 -14.65 -36.99 2.14
N SER A 35 -13.70 -36.57 1.30
CA SER A 35 -13.57 -37.02 -0.10
C SER A 35 -12.27 -36.52 -0.72
N GLY A 36 -11.43 -37.47 -1.17
CA GLY A 36 -10.35 -37.21 -2.12
C GLY A 36 -8.95 -37.36 -1.55
N ARG A 37 -8.42 -38.58 -1.60
CA ARG A 37 -7.00 -38.88 -1.34
C ARG A 37 -6.16 -38.25 -2.46
N ASN A 38 -5.17 -37.44 -2.10
CA ASN A 38 -3.90 -37.36 -2.82
C ASN A 38 -2.77 -37.23 -1.79
N LEU A 39 -2.05 -38.33 -1.58
CA LEU A 39 -0.84 -38.41 -0.80
C LEU A 39 0.32 -37.93 -1.67
N SER A 40 0.56 -36.63 -1.65
CA SER A 40 1.79 -35.99 -2.13
C SER A 40 2.06 -34.81 -1.21
N GLY A 41 3.20 -34.87 -0.51
CA GLY A 41 3.53 -34.04 0.66
C GLY A 41 3.45 -32.54 0.45
N GLY A 42 3.16 -31.86 1.55
CA GLY A 42 2.98 -30.41 1.65
C GLY A 42 1.57 -30.10 2.13
N GLY A 43 1.38 -29.96 3.45
CA GLY A 43 0.16 -29.33 3.98
C GLY A 43 -0.04 -27.96 3.33
N PRO A 44 -1.28 -27.42 3.28
CA PRO A 44 -1.54 -26.15 2.62
C PRO A 44 -0.61 -25.10 3.19
N ALA A 45 0.39 -24.68 2.41
CA ALA A 45 1.26 -23.59 2.80
C ALA A 45 0.33 -22.40 3.07
N LEU A 46 0.30 -21.96 4.33
CA LEU A 46 -0.50 -20.82 4.74
C LEU A 46 -0.16 -19.66 3.79
N PRO A 47 -1.16 -18.92 3.28
CA PRO A 47 -0.88 -17.78 2.42
C PRO A 47 0.03 -16.82 3.20
N SER A 48 1.26 -16.67 2.73
CA SER A 48 2.30 -15.86 3.36
C SER A 48 2.69 -14.70 2.47
N CYS A 49 3.28 -13.67 3.07
CA CYS A 49 3.81 -12.52 2.35
C CYS A 49 5.03 -12.94 1.51
N GLN A 50 5.15 -12.43 0.29
CA GLN A 50 6.28 -12.73 -0.60
C GLN A 50 7.61 -12.04 -0.21
N VAL A 51 7.61 -11.19 0.82
CA VAL A 51 8.82 -10.50 1.29
C VAL A 51 9.71 -11.48 2.06
N GLU A 52 11.02 -11.40 1.83
CA GLU A 52 11.96 -12.32 2.49
C GLU A 52 11.88 -12.22 4.00
N GLN A 53 11.93 -13.39 4.65
CA GLN A 53 11.84 -13.54 6.09
C GLN A 53 10.52 -13.02 6.72
N CYS A 54 9.52 -12.69 5.90
CA CYS A 54 8.21 -12.32 6.40
C CYS A 54 7.36 -13.56 6.69
N THR A 55 7.04 -13.79 7.95
CA THR A 55 6.18 -14.88 8.42
C THR A 55 4.75 -14.43 8.74
N ALA A 56 4.36 -13.23 8.28
CA ALA A 56 3.03 -12.69 8.54
C ALA A 56 1.94 -13.62 7.98
N ASP A 57 1.01 -14.05 8.84
CA ASP A 57 -0.15 -14.83 8.44
C ASP A 57 -1.09 -13.96 7.59
N MET A 58 -1.43 -14.45 6.41
CA MET A 58 -2.39 -13.79 5.53
C MET A 58 -3.75 -14.47 5.49
N ALA A 59 -4.00 -15.51 6.29
CA ALA A 59 -5.31 -16.19 6.32
C ALA A 59 -6.44 -15.22 6.70
N GLY A 60 -6.21 -14.36 7.70
CA GLY A 60 -7.13 -13.30 8.15
C GLY A 60 -6.97 -11.96 7.43
N ALA A 61 -6.04 -11.82 6.48
CA ALA A 61 -5.77 -10.52 5.85
C ALA A 61 -6.89 -10.09 4.89
N LYS A 62 -7.04 -8.77 4.69
CA LYS A 62 -8.01 -8.21 3.72
C LYS A 62 -7.82 -8.84 2.33
N PRO A 63 -8.89 -9.03 1.54
CA PRO A 63 -8.82 -9.70 0.23
C PRO A 63 -7.75 -9.13 -0.72
N TYR A 64 -7.55 -7.81 -0.71
CA TYR A 64 -6.51 -7.14 -1.49
C TYR A 64 -5.11 -7.66 -1.16
N HIS A 65 -4.75 -7.67 0.13
CA HIS A 65 -3.47 -8.17 0.61
C HIS A 65 -3.25 -9.63 0.20
N ARG A 66 -4.26 -10.49 0.42
CA ARG A 66 -4.22 -11.90 0.02
C ARG A 66 -3.97 -12.09 -1.49
N ARG A 67 -4.71 -11.35 -2.33
CA ARG A 67 -4.55 -11.42 -3.79
C ARG A 67 -3.15 -11.06 -4.26
N HIS A 68 -2.52 -10.07 -3.60
CA HIS A 68 -1.21 -9.55 -3.98
C HIS A 68 -0.05 -10.14 -3.16
N LYS A 69 -0.33 -11.10 -2.27
CA LYS A 69 0.66 -11.77 -1.40
C LYS A 69 1.58 -10.78 -0.68
N VAL A 70 0.99 -9.69 -0.20
CA VAL A 70 1.67 -8.62 0.55
C VAL A 70 0.90 -8.32 1.83
N CYS A 71 1.57 -8.32 2.97
CA CYS A 71 0.94 -7.95 4.25
C CYS A 71 0.69 -6.44 4.33
N GLU A 72 -0.13 -6.01 5.29
CA GLU A 72 -0.46 -4.60 5.45
C GLU A 72 0.79 -3.73 5.68
N PHE A 73 1.74 -4.21 6.47
CA PHE A 73 3.02 -3.54 6.73
C PHE A 73 3.84 -3.35 5.44
N HIS A 74 4.12 -4.44 4.71
CA HIS A 74 4.94 -4.39 3.50
C HIS A 74 4.27 -3.67 2.31
N SER A 75 2.95 -3.53 2.33
CA SER A 75 2.25 -2.70 1.33
C SER A 75 2.55 -1.21 1.50
N LYS A 76 2.93 -0.78 2.72
CA LYS A 76 3.21 0.62 3.08
C LYS A 76 4.70 0.88 3.29
N ALA A 77 5.51 -0.16 3.51
CA ALA A 77 6.94 -0.07 3.76
C ALA A 77 7.68 0.68 2.63
N PRO A 78 8.64 1.56 2.96
CA PRO A 78 9.42 2.27 1.97
C PRO A 78 10.39 1.35 1.22
N VAL A 79 10.91 0.33 1.90
CA VAL A 79 11.87 -0.65 1.37
C VAL A 79 11.54 -2.04 1.91
N VAL A 80 11.62 -3.05 1.04
CA VAL A 80 11.53 -4.48 1.38
C VAL A 80 12.60 -5.26 0.62
N LEU A 81 12.96 -6.44 1.12
CA LEU A 81 13.88 -7.35 0.44
C LEU A 81 13.09 -8.50 -0.20
N ILE A 82 13.24 -8.68 -1.52
CA ILE A 82 12.65 -9.80 -2.26
C ILE A 82 13.75 -10.39 -3.14
N SER A 83 14.10 -11.66 -2.91
CA SER A 83 15.19 -12.35 -3.62
C SER A 83 16.52 -11.59 -3.56
N GLY A 84 16.87 -11.03 -2.40
CA GLY A 84 18.07 -10.21 -2.21
C GLY A 84 18.05 -8.83 -2.86
N ILE A 85 16.95 -8.42 -3.50
CA ILE A 85 16.82 -7.11 -4.16
C ILE A 85 15.95 -6.18 -3.32
N GLN A 86 16.42 -4.95 -3.13
CA GLN A 86 15.63 -3.90 -2.49
C GLN A 86 14.51 -3.43 -3.42
N GLN A 87 13.28 -3.65 -2.99
CA GLN A 87 12.07 -3.32 -3.74
C GLN A 87 11.10 -2.50 -2.89
N ARG A 88 10.12 -1.91 -3.56
CA ARG A 88 8.99 -1.20 -2.93
C ARG A 88 7.70 -1.56 -3.65
N PHE A 89 6.61 -1.63 -2.90
CA PHE A 89 5.29 -1.90 -3.45
C PHE A 89 4.72 -0.66 -4.14
N CYS A 90 4.42 -0.76 -5.43
CA CYS A 90 3.74 0.31 -6.17
C CYS A 90 2.23 0.17 -6.02
N GLN A 91 1.58 1.16 -5.39
CA GLN A 91 0.13 1.13 -5.15
C GLN A 91 -0.70 1.09 -6.45
N GLN A 92 -0.21 1.75 -7.51
CA GLN A 92 -0.92 1.83 -8.79
C GLN A 92 -0.76 0.60 -9.67
N CYS A 93 0.33 -0.16 -9.47
CA CYS A 93 0.59 -1.39 -10.21
C CYS A 93 0.17 -2.63 -9.42
N SER A 94 -0.02 -2.50 -8.11
CA SER A 94 -0.19 -3.60 -7.15
C SER A 94 0.92 -4.66 -7.26
N ARG A 95 2.16 -4.21 -7.46
CA ARG A 95 3.37 -5.05 -7.69
C ARG A 95 4.59 -4.40 -7.04
N PHE A 96 5.58 -5.24 -6.71
CA PHE A 96 6.90 -4.78 -6.29
C PHE A 96 7.75 -4.36 -7.49
N HIS A 97 8.44 -3.24 -7.33
CA HIS A 97 9.42 -2.68 -8.27
C HIS A 97 10.71 -2.38 -7.52
N GLN A 98 11.83 -2.30 -8.22
CA GLN A 98 13.10 -1.94 -7.57
C GLN A 98 13.05 -0.49 -7.07
N LEU A 99 13.77 -0.18 -5.99
CA LEU A 99 13.80 1.19 -5.45
C LEU A 99 14.15 2.28 -6.49
N PRO A 100 15.09 2.07 -7.44
CA PRO A 100 15.42 3.07 -8.45
C PRO A 100 14.27 3.41 -9.41
N GLU A 101 13.20 2.60 -9.47
CA GLU A 101 12.01 2.89 -10.26
C GLU A 101 11.06 3.89 -9.60
N PHE A 102 11.39 4.38 -8.40
CA PHE A 102 10.57 5.34 -7.64
C PHE A 102 11.27 6.69 -7.52
N ASP A 103 10.45 7.73 -7.35
CA ASP A 103 10.87 8.99 -6.74
C ASP A 103 10.41 8.87 -5.30
N GLU A 104 11.32 8.72 -4.32
CA GLU A 104 11.01 8.33 -2.92
C GLU A 104 9.80 9.04 -2.30
N ALA A 105 9.61 10.32 -2.66
CA ALA A 105 8.47 11.16 -2.30
C ALA A 105 7.09 10.64 -2.76
N LYS A 106 7.03 9.67 -3.67
CA LYS A 106 5.81 9.12 -4.29
C LYS A 106 5.72 7.61 -4.09
N ARG A 107 4.49 7.12 -3.89
CA ARG A 107 4.19 5.69 -3.66
C ARG A 107 3.89 4.91 -4.95
N SER A 108 4.01 5.55 -6.11
CA SER A 108 3.86 4.95 -7.44
C SER A 108 5.18 5.00 -8.20
N CYS A 109 5.44 3.99 -9.04
CA CYS A 109 6.64 3.96 -9.87
C CYS A 109 6.60 5.08 -10.94
N ARG A 110 7.80 5.54 -11.35
CA ARG A 110 8.01 6.64 -12.31
C ARG A 110 7.20 6.47 -13.59
N ARG A 111 7.17 5.23 -14.13
CA ARG A 111 6.43 4.88 -15.35
C ARG A 111 4.95 5.24 -15.25
N ARG A 112 4.31 4.94 -14.11
CA ARG A 112 2.89 5.25 -13.91
C ARG A 112 2.69 6.74 -13.63
N LEU A 113 3.58 7.34 -12.87
CA LEU A 113 3.50 8.75 -12.50
C LEU A 113 3.61 9.69 -13.72
N ALA A 114 4.47 9.36 -14.69
CA ALA A 114 4.60 10.12 -15.94
C ALA A 114 3.24 10.28 -16.66
N GLY A 115 2.49 9.19 -16.86
CA GLY A 115 1.18 9.23 -17.51
C GLY A 115 0.08 9.92 -16.69
N HIS A 116 0.20 9.97 -15.36
CA HIS A 116 -0.69 10.79 -14.53
C HIS A 116 -0.37 12.29 -14.66
N ASN A 117 0.92 12.64 -14.65
CA ASN A 117 1.37 14.02 -14.77
C ASN A 117 1.00 14.62 -16.13
N GLU A 118 1.16 13.86 -17.22
CA GLU A 118 0.80 14.31 -18.56
C GLU A 118 -0.70 14.64 -18.68
N ARG A 119 -1.59 13.74 -18.23
CA ARG A 119 -3.04 13.98 -18.24
C ARG A 119 -3.42 15.20 -17.40
N ARG A 120 -2.82 15.34 -16.22
CA ARG A 120 -3.03 16.52 -15.35
C ARG A 120 -2.61 17.83 -16.04
N ARG A 121 -1.50 17.84 -16.77
CA ARG A 121 -1.09 19.03 -17.55
C ARG A 121 -2.12 19.33 -18.64
N LYS A 122 -2.55 18.33 -19.42
CA LYS A 122 -3.49 18.52 -20.55
C LYS A 122 -4.83 19.13 -20.12
N THR A 123 -5.41 18.65 -19.02
CA THR A 123 -6.69 19.20 -18.50
C THR A 123 -6.58 20.66 -18.05
N SER A 124 -5.41 21.11 -17.58
CA SER A 124 -5.21 22.49 -17.14
C SER A 124 -5.19 23.51 -18.29
N TYR A 125 -4.87 23.10 -19.51
CA TYR A 125 -4.82 24.01 -20.67
C TYR A 125 -6.17 24.12 -21.39
N ASP A 126 -7.03 23.11 -21.27
CA ASP A 126 -8.33 23.05 -21.94
C ASP A 126 -9.40 23.89 -21.21
N SER A 127 -9.24 24.14 -19.91
CA SER A 127 -10.20 24.90 -19.10
C SER A 127 -10.07 26.44 -19.16
N HIS A 128 -9.23 27.00 -20.05
CA HIS A 128 -9.03 28.45 -20.19
C HIS A 128 -9.19 28.98 -21.62
N GLY A 129 -9.77 28.19 -22.53
CA GLY A 129 -9.88 28.54 -23.95
C GLY A 129 -11.20 29.12 -24.43
N GLU A 130 -12.27 29.13 -23.63
CA GLU A 130 -13.61 29.50 -24.10
C GLU A 130 -14.29 30.51 -23.18
N SER A 131 -13.82 31.76 -23.24
CA SER A 131 -14.59 32.94 -22.83
C SER A 131 -14.01 34.14 -23.56
N SER A 132 -14.30 34.23 -24.84
CA SER A 132 -14.23 35.48 -25.60
C SER A 132 -15.44 35.51 -26.51
N SER A 133 -16.47 36.20 -26.06
CA SER A 133 -17.55 36.75 -26.86
C SER A 133 -17.76 38.18 -26.40
#